data_AF-A0A9X5XDP6-F1
#
_entry.id   AF-A0A9X5XDP6-F1
#
_cell.length_a   1.000
_cell.length_b   1.000
_cell.length_c   1.000
_cell.angle_alpha   90.00
_cell.angle_beta   90.00
_cell.angle_gamma   90.00
#
_symmetry.space_group_name_H-M   'P 1'
#
loop_
_entity.id
_entity.type
_entity.pdbx_description
1 polymer ?
#
loop_
_entity_poly.entity_id
_entity_poly.type
_entity_poly.pdbx_seq_one_letter_code
_entity_poly.pdbx_strand_id
1 'polypeptide(L)'
;MIVWVNGAFGSGKTTLVDELRPRWPEALVYDPEMVGFVLRKIVEVPTGDFQDLRLWRRQVADLAVGLIEEYRRPVLVPMTVVDPGYV
;
A
#
# COMPACT_ATOMS: atom_id res chain seq x y z
N MET A 1 -6.79 12.73 -2.52
CA MET A 1 -6.08 12.20 -3.71
C MET A 1 -5.18 11.06 -3.25
N ILE A 2 -5.27 9.90 -3.91
CA ILE A 2 -4.36 8.77 -3.68
C ILE A 2 -3.36 8.74 -4.84
N VAL A 3 -2.07 8.68 -4.54
CA VAL A 3 -0.98 8.51 -5.49
C VAL A 3 -0.40 7.12 -5.29
N TRP A 4 -0.82 6.18 -6.15
CA TRP A 4 -0.34 4.81 -6.13
C TRP A 4 0.94 4.70 -6.95
N VAL A 5 2.06 4.36 -6.29
CA VAL A 5 3.37 4.21 -6.91
C VAL A 5 3.61 2.73 -7.14
N ASN A 6 3.19 2.23 -8.33
CA ASN A 6 3.44 0.85 -8.74
C ASN A 6 4.80 0.70 -9.42
N GLY A 7 5.43 -0.46 -9.28
CA GLY A 7 6.72 -0.77 -9.89
C GLY A 7 7.25 -2.13 -9.47
N ALA A 8 8.19 -2.68 -10.22
CA ALA A 8 8.81 -3.97 -9.92
C ALA A 8 9.53 -3.98 -8.55
N PHE A 9 9.78 -5.18 -8.00
CA PHE A 9 10.62 -5.32 -6.81
C PHE A 9 12.01 -4.69 -7.04
N GLY A 10 12.48 -3.90 -6.07
CA GLY A 10 13.77 -3.20 -6.20
C GLY A 10 13.79 -2.00 -7.15
N SER A 11 12.66 -1.61 -7.76
CA SER A 11 12.62 -0.49 -8.73
C SER A 11 12.73 0.92 -8.11
N GLY A 12 13.04 1.04 -6.81
CA GLY A 12 13.22 2.31 -6.13
C GLY A 12 11.93 3.03 -5.67
N LYS A 13 10.79 2.32 -5.56
CA LYS A 13 9.51 2.94 -5.11
C LYS A 13 9.62 3.60 -3.74
N THR A 14 10.19 2.91 -2.76
CA THR A 14 10.40 3.44 -1.40
C THR A 14 11.32 4.65 -1.42
N THR A 15 12.43 4.56 -2.16
CA THR A 15 13.36 5.69 -2.36
C THR A 15 12.66 6.90 -2.97
N LEU A 16 11.80 6.69 -3.98
CA LEU A 16 11.01 7.77 -4.58
C LEU A 16 10.08 8.42 -3.55
N VAL A 17 9.37 7.62 -2.75
CA VAL A 17 8.46 8.13 -1.71
C VAL A 17 9.24 8.89 -0.63
N ASP A 18 10.39 8.38 -0.20
CA ASP A 18 11.25 9.03 0.79
C ASP A 18 11.78 10.38 0.29
N GLU A 19 12.14 10.49 -0.99
CA GLU A 19 12.54 11.75 -1.61
C GLU A 19 11.35 12.71 -1.82
N LEU A 20 10.14 12.21 -2.07
CA LEU A 20 8.94 13.04 -2.21
C LEU A 20 8.49 13.62 -0.89
N ARG A 21 8.62 12.88 0.21
CA ARG A 21 8.17 13.28 1.54
C ARG A 21 8.63 14.68 2.00
N PRO A 22 9.91 15.08 1.89
CA PRO A 22 10.33 16.43 2.26
C PRO A 22 9.84 17.52 1.28
N ARG A 23 9.52 17.15 0.03
CA ARG A 23 9.04 18.06 -1.02
C ARG A 23 7.51 18.21 -1.01
N TRP A 24 6.81 17.28 -0.35
CA TRP A 24 5.36 17.27 -0.20
C TRP A 24 4.97 16.94 1.25
N PRO A 25 5.21 17.85 2.21
CA PRO A 25 5.01 17.60 3.64
C PRO A 25 3.54 17.31 4.00
N GLU A 26 2.60 17.79 3.19
CA GLU A 26 1.18 17.52 3.35
C GLU A 26 0.83 16.06 3.05
N ALA A 27 1.64 15.33 2.29
CA ALA A 27 1.32 13.95 1.94
C ALA A 27 1.51 12.99 3.12
N LEU A 28 0.58 12.06 3.27
CA LEU A 28 0.72 10.88 4.12
C LEU A 28 1.43 9.79 3.32
N VAL A 29 2.26 8.99 3.98
CA VAL A 29 2.83 7.77 3.40
C VAL A 29 2.11 6.59 3.99
N TYR A 30 1.53 5.75 3.13
CA TYR A 30 0.84 4.53 3.53
C TYR A 30 1.51 3.33 2.85
N ASP A 31 2.11 2.45 3.65
CA ASP A 31 2.70 1.20 3.21
C ASP A 31 1.69 0.03 3.34
N PRO A 32 1.15 -0.51 2.23
CA PRO A 32 0.22 -1.63 2.26
C PRO A 32 0.81 -2.94 2.81
N GLU A 33 2.14 -3.10 2.82
CA GLU A 33 2.78 -4.29 3.38
C GLU A 33 2.49 -4.42 4.88
N MET A 34 2.25 -3.31 5.58
CA MET A 34 1.87 -3.31 7.01
C MET A 34 0.60 -4.10 7.29
N VAL A 35 -0.39 -4.02 6.40
CA VAL A 35 -1.62 -4.83 6.50
C VAL A 35 -1.28 -6.32 6.30
N GLY A 36 -0.38 -6.62 5.37
CA GLY A 36 0.11 -7.97 5.11
C GLY A 36 0.85 -8.57 6.30
N PHE A 37 1.71 -7.78 6.94
CA PHE A 37 2.43 -8.18 8.15
C PHE A 37 1.48 -8.51 9.30
N VAL A 38 0.43 -7.70 9.52
CA VAL A 38 -0.58 -7.99 10.54
C VAL A 38 -1.34 -9.29 10.21
N LEU A 39 -1.80 -9.45 8.97
CA LEU A 39 -2.57 -10.64 8.57
C LEU A 39 -1.76 -11.92 8.71
N ARG A 40 -0.46 -11.91 8.37
CA ARG A 40 0.46 -13.04 8.57
C ARG A 40 0.60 -13.48 10.04
N LYS A 41 0.21 -12.64 11.01
CA LYS A 41 0.19 -13.00 12.44
C LYS A 41 -1.12 -13.65 12.89
N ILE A 42 -2.16 -13.58 12.07
CA ILE A 42 -3.53 -13.98 12.44
C ILE A 42 -3.97 -15.20 11.65
N VAL A 43 -3.65 -15.23 10.35
CA VAL A 43 -4.08 -16.29 9.43
C VAL A 43 -2.90 -16.85 8.65
N GLU A 44 -3.06 -18.10 8.19
CA GLU A 44 -2.14 -18.70 7.24
C GLU A 44 -2.23 -18.00 5.88
N VAL A 45 -1.10 -17.98 5.18
CA VAL A 45 -0.98 -17.44 3.82
C VAL A 45 -0.47 -18.56 2.93
N PRO A 46 -1.36 -19.38 2.34
CA PRO A 46 -0.95 -20.63 1.68
C PRO A 46 0.02 -20.44 0.51
N THR A 47 -0.12 -19.33 -0.21
CA THR A 47 0.75 -18.98 -1.35
C THR A 47 2.08 -18.34 -0.93
N GLY A 48 2.20 -17.97 0.36
CA GLY A 48 3.29 -17.14 0.85
C GLY A 48 3.11 -15.64 0.56
N ASP A 49 2.29 -15.25 -0.40
CA ASP A 49 2.00 -13.85 -0.71
C ASP A 49 0.70 -13.38 -0.04
N PHE A 50 0.80 -12.40 0.87
CA PHE A 50 -0.38 -11.86 1.53
C PHE A 50 -1.31 -11.12 0.55
N GLN A 51 -0.80 -10.71 -0.62
CA GLN A 51 -1.58 -10.04 -1.65
C GLN A 51 -2.68 -10.94 -2.22
N ASP A 52 -2.50 -12.27 -2.17
CA ASP A 52 -3.50 -13.25 -2.59
C ASP A 52 -4.71 -13.29 -1.67
N LEU A 53 -4.58 -12.86 -0.42
CA LEU A 53 -5.68 -12.80 0.52
C LEU A 53 -6.68 -11.72 0.10
N ARG A 54 -7.92 -12.11 -0.20
CA ARG A 54 -9.02 -11.17 -0.44
C ARG A 54 -9.21 -10.17 0.70
N LEU A 55 -8.97 -10.61 1.94
CA LEU A 55 -9.03 -9.75 3.12
C LEU A 55 -7.95 -8.66 3.08
N TRP A 56 -6.73 -8.98 2.65
CA TRP A 56 -5.66 -7.99 2.50
C TRP A 56 -6.07 -6.92 1.48
N ARG A 57 -6.51 -7.32 0.28
CA ARG A 57 -6.91 -6.39 -0.79
C ARG A 57 -8.01 -5.42 -0.32
N ARG A 58 -9.03 -5.95 0.34
CA ARG A 58 -10.12 -5.12 0.91
C ARG A 58 -9.59 -4.14 1.96
N GLN A 59 -8.79 -4.61 2.92
CA GLN A 59 -8.31 -3.75 4.00
C GLN A 59 -7.33 -2.68 3.52
N VAL A 60 -6.54 -2.96 2.48
CA VAL A 60 -5.68 -1.95 1.84
C VAL A 60 -6.50 -0.84 1.21
N ALA A 61 -7.56 -1.20 0.48
CA ALA A 61 -8.46 -0.22 -0.12
C ALA A 61 -9.21 0.58 0.95
N ASP A 62 -9.81 -0.09 1.95
CA ASP A 62 -10.59 0.55 3.01
C ASP A 62 -9.73 1.53 3.83
N LEU A 63 -8.50 1.14 4.17
CA LEU A 63 -7.57 2.02 4.89
C LEU A 63 -7.13 3.22 4.03
N ALA A 64 -6.83 3.00 2.74
CA ALA A 64 -6.47 4.10 1.85
C ALA A 64 -7.61 5.12 1.70
N VAL A 65 -8.86 4.64 1.57
CA VAL A 65 -10.05 5.50 1.51
C VAL A 65 -10.24 6.25 2.81
N GLY A 66 -10.21 5.56 3.96
CA GLY A 66 -10.36 6.19 5.28
C GLY A 66 -9.30 7.27 5.54
N LEU A 67 -8.04 7.06 5.11
CA LEU A 67 -6.99 8.07 5.23
C LEU A 67 -7.32 9.35 4.45
N ILE A 68 -7.94 9.23 3.27
CA ILE A 68 -8.37 10.40 2.48
C ILE A 68 -9.56 11.10 3.13
N GLU A 69 -10.57 10.34 3.56
CA GLU A 69 -11.81 10.90 4.10
C GLU A 69 -11.57 11.64 5.43
N GLU A 70 -10.79 11.03 6.33
CA GLU A 70 -10.58 11.57 7.67
C GLU A 70 -9.58 12.73 7.69
N TYR A 71 -8.46 12.58 6.97
CA TYR A 71 -7.37 13.55 7.06
C TYR A 71 -7.38 14.59 5.93
N ARG A 72 -8.12 14.34 4.84
CA ARG A 72 -8.19 15.22 3.64
C ARG A 72 -6.83 15.61 3.09
N ARG A 73 -5.84 14.71 3.23
CA ARG A 73 -4.46 14.88 2.77
C ARG A 73 -4.19 13.96 1.60
N PRO A 74 -3.22 14.28 0.71
CA PRO A 74 -2.73 13.33 -0.28
C PRO A 74 -2.14 12.10 0.39
N VAL A 75 -2.29 10.91 -0.21
CA VAL A 75 -1.72 9.66 0.31
C VAL A 75 -0.83 9.04 -0.75
N LEU A 76 0.46 8.87 -0.45
CA LEU A 76 1.46 8.18 -1.26
C LEU A 76 1.49 6.71 -0.87
N VAL A 77 1.26 5.83 -1.84
CA VAL A 77 1.14 4.38 -1.62
C VAL A 77 2.14 3.64 -2.51
N PRO A 78 3.36 3.35 -2.04
CA PRO A 78 4.28 2.48 -2.75
C PRO A 78 3.82 1.02 -2.65
N MET A 79 3.64 0.34 -3.78
CA MET A 79 3.27 -1.08 -3.78
C MET A 79 3.74 -1.78 -5.06
N THR A 80 3.89 -3.10 -5.00
CA THR A 80 4.17 -3.95 -6.17
C THR A 80 2.94 -4.80 -6.47
N VAL A 81 2.17 -4.45 -7.49
CA VAL A 81 1.04 -5.27 -7.97
C VAL A 81 1.45 -5.95 -9.27
N VAL A 82 1.51 -7.28 -9.24
CA VAL A 82 2.04 -8.12 -10.33
C VAL A 82 0.99 -8.99 -11.01
N ASP A 83 -0.15 -9.23 -10.37
CA ASP A 83 -1.21 -10.06 -10.93
C ASP A 83 -2.34 -9.18 -11.51
N PRO A 84 -2.56 -9.21 -12.84
CA PRO A 84 -3.66 -8.49 -13.47
C PRO A 84 -5.03 -9.06 -13.15
N GLY A 85 -5.13 -10.23 -12.50
CA GLY A 85 -6.38 -10.85 -12.05
C GLY A 85 -6.92 -10.32 -10.71
N TYR A 86 -6.23 -9.38 -10.05
CA TYR A 86 -6.65 -8.78 -8.78
C TYR A 86 -7.70 -7.66 -8.90
N VAL A 87 -8.26 -7.44 -10.11
CA VAL A 87 -9.31 -6.44 -10.40
C VAL A 87 -10.63 -6.79 -9.74
#